data_AF-A0A482ZKA1-F1
#
_entry.id   AF-A0A482ZKA1-F1
#
_cell.length_a   1.000
_cell.length_b   1.000
_cell.length_c   1.000
_cell.angle_alpha   90.00
_cell.angle_beta   90.00
_cell.angle_gamma   90.00
#
_symmetry.space_group_name_H-M   'P 1'
#
loop_
_entity.id
_entity.type
_entity.pdbx_description
1 polymer ?
#
loop_
_entity_poly.entity_id
_entity_poly.type
_entity_poly.pdbx_seq_one_letter_code
_entity_poly.pdbx_strand_id
1 'polypeptide(L)'
;MEKNLRSIKKGKGKFAADSSGTSSDSDSPKPKTKVKTDTGKDITEIKSYLTTLFTVQKTMKLPIAVRRVVQDSFRCAICQDTISPPAIFSRCCRFIIGCEGCIDRWYEDRSKSCPRCRQERGFSETCRLNGLDEFLQAVKDLLSNETE
;
A
#
# COMPACT_ATOMS: atom_id res chain seq x y z
N MET A 1 -26.34 -28.54 14.30
CA MET A 1 -25.09 -29.08 14.90
C MET A 1 -24.39 -27.93 15.60
N GLU A 2 -24.69 -27.78 16.89
CA GLU A 2 -24.03 -26.85 17.79
C GLU A 2 -22.67 -27.40 18.19
N LYS A 3 -21.62 -26.57 18.17
CA LYS A 3 -20.46 -26.76 19.05
C LYS A 3 -20.05 -25.44 19.67
N ASN A 4 -19.80 -25.56 20.96
CA ASN A 4 -19.87 -24.61 22.05
C ASN A 4 -18.45 -24.18 22.45
N LEU A 5 -18.31 -22.89 22.82
CA LEU A 5 -17.35 -22.20 23.70
C LEU A 5 -15.96 -22.78 24.00
N ARG A 6 -14.98 -21.87 24.18
CA ARG A 6 -14.51 -21.49 25.55
C ARG A 6 -13.59 -20.26 25.59
N SER A 7 -14.01 -19.30 26.41
CA SER A 7 -13.29 -18.14 26.92
C SER A 7 -12.17 -18.54 27.88
N ILE A 8 -11.06 -17.80 27.87
CA ILE A 8 -9.96 -17.92 28.85
C ILE A 8 -10.13 -16.88 29.96
N LYS A 9 -10.13 -17.37 31.21
CA LYS A 9 -10.35 -16.62 32.45
C LYS A 9 -9.07 -15.97 32.98
N LYS A 10 -9.27 -14.81 33.63
CA LYS A 10 -8.34 -14.08 34.50
C LYS A 10 -7.86 -14.94 35.68
N GLY A 11 -6.55 -14.91 35.96
CA GLY A 11 -5.96 -15.42 37.19
C GLY A 11 -5.48 -14.29 38.09
N LYS A 12 -6.10 -14.16 39.28
CA LYS A 12 -5.64 -13.36 40.41
C LYS A 12 -4.75 -14.26 41.28
N GLY A 13 -3.50 -13.86 41.53
CA GLY A 13 -2.63 -14.46 42.55
C GLY A 13 -2.43 -13.45 43.68
N LYS A 14 -2.78 -13.86 44.90
CA LYS A 14 -2.71 -13.10 46.16
C LYS A 14 -1.90 -13.95 47.12
N PHE A 15 -0.78 -13.45 47.65
CA PHE A 15 -0.10 -14.01 48.82
C PHE A 15 0.37 -12.87 49.72
N ALA A 16 0.25 -13.08 51.03
CA ALA A 16 0.44 -12.12 52.11
C ALA A 16 1.47 -12.66 53.12
N ALA A 17 1.88 -11.76 54.03
CA ALA A 17 2.62 -11.98 55.29
C ALA A 17 4.14 -12.24 55.15
N ASP A 18 5.05 -11.73 55.98
CA ASP A 18 4.92 -11.12 57.30
C ASP A 18 6.19 -10.31 57.73
N SER A 19 5.93 -9.30 58.58
CA SER A 19 6.68 -8.67 59.70
C SER A 19 8.22 -8.47 59.83
N SER A 20 8.52 -7.23 60.25
CA SER A 20 9.42 -6.77 61.35
C SER A 20 10.94 -6.56 61.18
N GLY A 21 11.34 -5.27 61.24
CA GLY A 21 12.22 -4.70 62.28
C GLY A 21 13.75 -4.75 62.09
N THR A 22 14.38 -3.58 61.92
CA THR A 22 15.43 -3.01 62.82
C THR A 22 16.03 -1.70 62.24
N SER A 23 16.32 -0.78 63.16
CA SER A 23 16.93 0.54 62.99
C SER A 23 18.46 0.48 62.82
N SER A 24 19.07 1.48 62.16
CA SER A 24 20.21 2.29 62.66
C SER A 24 20.75 3.26 61.59
N ASP A 25 20.97 4.50 62.01
CA ASP A 25 21.58 5.62 61.27
C ASP A 25 23.04 5.39 60.88
N SER A 26 23.49 5.91 59.72
CA SER A 26 24.63 6.85 59.64
C SER A 26 24.92 7.36 58.21
N ASP A 27 24.99 8.69 58.12
CA ASP A 27 25.90 9.56 57.36
C ASP A 27 26.12 9.45 55.83
N SER A 28 25.96 10.59 55.15
CA SER A 28 26.31 10.83 53.73
C SER A 28 27.78 11.26 53.60
N PRO A 29 28.44 11.07 52.43
CA PRO A 29 28.41 12.12 51.39
C PRO A 29 28.37 11.61 49.93
N LYS A 30 27.59 12.31 49.09
CA LYS A 30 27.52 12.17 47.61
C LYS A 30 28.84 12.57 46.93
N PRO A 31 29.07 12.07 45.71
CA PRO A 31 29.08 12.97 44.56
C PRO A 31 28.01 12.59 43.53
N LYS A 32 27.28 13.62 43.10
CA LYS A 32 26.23 13.56 42.08
C LYS A 32 26.90 13.53 40.70
N THR A 33 26.78 12.43 39.97
CA THR A 33 26.84 12.49 38.50
C THR A 33 25.42 12.29 38.00
N LYS A 34 24.62 13.36 38.05
CA LYS A 34 23.39 13.43 37.27
C LYS A 34 23.82 13.56 35.81
N VAL A 35 23.99 12.44 35.13
CA VAL A 35 23.93 12.42 33.67
C VAL A 35 22.49 12.77 33.32
N LYS A 36 22.23 14.08 33.18
CA LYS A 36 21.04 14.57 32.49
C LYS A 36 21.32 14.35 31.01
N THR A 37 21.14 13.12 30.54
CA THR A 37 21.19 12.85 29.11
C THR A 37 20.10 13.68 28.44
N ASP A 38 20.51 14.47 27.46
CA ASP A 38 19.73 15.38 26.63
C ASP A 38 18.77 14.63 25.68
N THR A 39 18.33 13.43 26.06
CA THR A 39 17.60 12.47 25.22
C THR A 39 16.29 13.04 24.68
N GLY A 40 15.69 14.00 25.38
CA GLY A 40 14.46 14.66 24.94
C GLY A 40 14.67 15.57 23.72
N LYS A 41 15.83 16.23 23.61
CA LYS A 41 16.16 17.04 22.44
C LYS A 41 16.46 16.15 21.24
N ASP A 42 17.26 15.10 21.44
CA ASP A 42 17.59 14.13 20.39
C ASP A 42 16.34 13.50 19.78
N ILE A 43 15.37 13.08 20.62
CA ILE A 43 14.09 12.52 20.14
C ILE A 43 13.27 13.55 19.35
N THR A 44 13.28 14.81 19.77
CA THR A 44 12.54 15.87 19.10
C THR A 44 13.15 16.19 17.73
N GLU A 45 14.48 16.19 17.65
CA GLU A 45 15.22 16.39 16.41
C GLU A 45 14.97 15.23 15.43
N ILE A 46 15.03 13.98 15.90
CA ILE A 46 14.70 12.80 15.08
C ILE A 46 13.27 12.88 14.55
N LYS A 47 12.30 13.25 15.38
CA LYS A 47 10.89 13.42 14.95
C LYS A 47 10.76 14.48 13.86
N SER A 48 11.52 15.57 13.96
CA SER A 48 11.54 16.63 12.95
C SER A 48 12.05 16.08 11.62
N TYR A 49 13.22 15.42 11.60
CA TYR A 49 13.77 14.82 10.39
C TYR A 49 12.83 13.80 9.74
N LEU A 50 12.23 12.91 10.56
CA LEU A 50 11.25 11.95 10.05
C LEU A 50 10.06 12.66 9.43
N THR A 51 9.54 13.72 10.06
CA THR A 51 8.43 14.52 9.52
C THR A 51 8.80 15.13 8.17
N THR A 52 10.00 15.67 8.04
CA THR A 52 10.50 16.21 6.76
C THR A 52 10.59 15.11 5.70
N LEU A 53 11.19 13.96 6.02
CA LEU A 53 11.32 12.83 5.07
C LEU A 53 9.96 12.28 4.62
N PHE A 54 9.01 12.11 5.55
CA PHE A 54 7.65 11.68 5.21
C PHE A 54 6.90 12.72 4.38
N THR A 55 7.15 14.01 4.60
CA THR A 55 6.56 15.08 3.79
C THR A 55 7.10 15.05 2.36
N VAL A 56 8.42 14.87 2.20
CA VAL A 56 9.07 14.73 0.89
C VAL A 56 8.55 13.48 0.15
N GLN A 57 8.38 12.35 0.84
CA GLN A 57 7.81 11.15 0.22
C GLN A 57 6.39 11.38 -0.31
N LYS A 58 5.56 12.17 0.38
CA LYS A 58 4.19 12.49 -0.05
C LYS A 58 4.14 13.43 -1.26
N THR A 59 5.18 14.23 -1.49
CA THR A 59 5.22 15.23 -2.59
C THR A 59 6.04 14.76 -3.80
N MET A 60 6.68 13.59 -3.72
CA MET A 60 7.44 13.01 -4.81
C MET A 60 6.52 12.60 -5.95
N LYS A 61 6.48 13.44 -6.99
CA LYS A 61 5.83 13.12 -8.26
C LYS A 61 6.72 12.18 -9.08
N LEU A 62 6.10 11.34 -9.91
CA LEU A 62 6.84 10.55 -10.88
C LEU A 62 7.57 11.51 -11.84
N PRO A 63 8.84 11.25 -12.19
CA PRO A 63 9.50 11.98 -13.27
C PRO A 63 8.65 11.93 -14.54
N ILE A 64 8.56 13.05 -15.26
CA ILE A 64 7.67 13.21 -16.43
C ILE A 64 7.86 12.08 -17.46
N ALA A 65 9.11 11.68 -17.70
CA ALA A 65 9.42 10.59 -18.63
C ALA A 65 8.82 9.25 -18.18
N VAL A 66 8.92 8.92 -16.89
CA VAL A 66 8.35 7.69 -16.32
C VAL A 66 6.83 7.74 -16.36
N ARG A 67 6.23 8.87 -15.99
CA ARG A 67 4.77 9.07 -16.05
C ARG A 67 4.22 8.78 -17.43
N ARG A 68 4.85 9.32 -18.48
CA ARG A 68 4.44 9.09 -19.88
C ARG A 68 4.52 7.62 -20.25
N VAL A 69 5.63 6.95 -19.94
CA VAL A 69 5.81 5.52 -20.22
C VAL A 69 4.74 4.68 -19.51
N VAL A 70 4.45 4.96 -18.24
CA VAL A 70 3.41 4.25 -17.47
C VAL A 70 2.03 4.50 -18.07
N GLN A 71 1.70 5.76 -18.39
CA GLN A 71 0.44 6.10 -19.04
C GLN A 71 0.27 5.38 -20.37
N ASP A 72 1.27 5.39 -21.23
CA ASP A 72 1.19 4.76 -22.55
C ASP A 72 1.15 3.23 -22.46
N SER A 73 1.80 2.65 -21.44
CA SER A 73 1.80 1.20 -21.21
C SER A 73 0.45 0.68 -20.75
N PHE A 74 -0.27 1.46 -19.94
CA PHE A 74 -1.56 1.09 -19.35
C PHE A 74 -2.71 1.92 -19.89
N ARG A 75 -2.60 2.47 -21.10
CA ARG A 75 -3.68 3.17 -21.80
C ARG A 75 -4.61 2.16 -22.47
N CYS A 76 -5.90 2.25 -22.20
CA CYS A 76 -6.91 1.45 -22.88
C CYS A 76 -7.03 1.87 -24.36
N ALA A 77 -7.04 0.90 -25.28
CA ALA A 77 -7.16 1.18 -26.71
C ALA A 77 -8.53 1.76 -27.13
N ILE A 78 -9.53 1.71 -26.25
CA ILE A 78 -10.91 2.12 -26.54
C ILE A 78 -11.23 3.45 -25.85
N CYS A 79 -11.23 3.51 -24.51
CA CYS A 79 -11.54 4.74 -23.81
C CYS A 79 -10.37 5.74 -23.75
N GLN A 80 -9.17 5.33 -24.19
CA GLN A 80 -7.94 6.12 -24.15
C GLN A 80 -7.51 6.61 -22.76
N ASP A 81 -8.13 6.10 -21.70
CA ASP A 81 -7.77 6.38 -20.30
C ASP A 81 -6.93 5.23 -19.71
N THR A 82 -6.41 5.43 -18.50
CA THR A 82 -5.72 4.42 -17.72
C THR A 82 -6.63 3.22 -17.49
N ILE A 83 -6.12 2.03 -17.74
CA ILE A 83 -6.87 0.78 -17.63
C ILE A 83 -7.39 0.63 -16.20
N SER A 84 -8.71 0.51 -16.10
CA SER A 84 -9.39 0.17 -14.86
C SER A 84 -9.47 -1.35 -14.73
N PRO A 85 -9.09 -1.94 -13.59
CA PRO A 85 -9.22 -3.37 -13.35
C PRO A 85 -10.67 -3.87 -13.55
N PRO A 86 -10.87 -5.09 -14.06
CA PRO A 86 -9.86 -6.04 -14.53
C PRO A 86 -9.26 -5.65 -15.89
N ALA A 87 -7.97 -5.94 -16.08
CA ALA A 87 -7.28 -5.70 -17.34
C ALA A 87 -7.38 -6.88 -18.31
N ILE A 88 -7.57 -6.58 -19.59
CA ILE A 88 -7.60 -7.58 -20.66
C ILE A 88 -6.30 -7.58 -21.43
N PHE A 89 -5.65 -8.75 -21.48
CA PHE A 89 -4.52 -9.04 -22.32
C PHE A 89 -4.97 -9.69 -23.63
N SER A 90 -4.28 -9.37 -24.72
CA SER A 90 -4.50 -10.00 -26.02
C SER A 90 -3.26 -10.72 -26.51
N ARG A 91 -3.41 -12.00 -26.85
CA ARG A 91 -2.35 -12.87 -27.36
C ARG A 91 -1.91 -12.49 -28.78
N CYS A 92 -2.80 -11.95 -29.62
CA CYS A 92 -2.48 -11.65 -31.01
C CYS A 92 -1.42 -10.54 -31.16
N CYS A 93 -1.40 -9.56 -30.25
CA CYS A 93 -0.40 -8.49 -30.22
C CYS A 93 0.48 -8.50 -28.96
N ARG A 94 0.30 -9.52 -28.10
CA ARG A 94 0.99 -9.69 -26.82
C ARG A 94 0.97 -8.42 -25.94
N PHE A 95 -0.20 -7.81 -25.80
CA PHE A 95 -0.33 -6.54 -25.11
C PHE A 95 -1.60 -6.45 -24.26
N ILE A 96 -1.57 -5.64 -23.19
CA ILE A 96 -2.75 -5.30 -22.39
C ILE A 96 -3.59 -4.26 -23.13
N ILE A 97 -4.71 -4.69 -23.70
CA ILE A 97 -5.45 -3.89 -24.67
C ILE A 97 -6.48 -2.95 -24.05
N GLY A 98 -6.95 -3.20 -22.83
CA GLY A 98 -7.95 -2.31 -22.23
C GLY A 98 -8.60 -2.81 -20.96
N CYS A 99 -9.51 -1.97 -20.45
CA CYS A 99 -10.45 -2.31 -19.38
C CYS A 99 -11.41 -3.39 -19.88
N GLU A 100 -11.76 -4.33 -19.01
CA GLU A 100 -12.73 -5.36 -19.31
C GLU A 100 -14.03 -4.83 -19.95
N GLY A 101 -14.76 -3.94 -19.27
CA GLY A 101 -16.03 -3.45 -19.80
C GLY A 101 -15.91 -2.67 -21.12
N CYS A 102 -14.72 -2.17 -21.48
CA CYS A 102 -14.50 -1.60 -22.81
C CYS A 102 -14.35 -2.70 -23.87
N ILE A 103 -13.59 -3.75 -23.55
CA ILE A 103 -13.35 -4.87 -24.46
C ILE A 103 -14.63 -5.68 -24.67
N ASP A 104 -15.42 -5.91 -23.62
CA ASP A 104 -16.69 -6.63 -23.73
C ASP A 104 -17.64 -5.93 -24.71
N ARG A 105 -17.84 -4.62 -24.53
CA ARG A 105 -18.65 -3.80 -25.46
C ARG A 105 -18.14 -3.83 -26.89
N TRP A 106 -16.82 -3.77 -27.07
CA TRP A 106 -16.21 -3.84 -28.41
C TRP A 106 -16.55 -5.15 -29.14
N TYR A 107 -16.58 -6.27 -28.42
CA TYR A 107 -16.90 -7.56 -29.00
C TYR A 107 -18.42 -7.84 -29.09
N GLU A 108 -19.23 -7.20 -28.25
CA GLU A 108 -20.70 -7.20 -28.37
C GLU A 108 -21.17 -6.53 -29.67
N ASP A 109 -20.54 -5.41 -30.07
CA ASP A 109 -20.87 -4.63 -31.27
C ASP A 109 -20.40 -5.28 -32.60
N ARG A 110 -20.21 -6.60 -32.63
CA ARG A 110 -19.81 -7.44 -33.78
C ARG A 110 -18.41 -7.19 -34.36
N SER A 111 -17.57 -6.37 -33.74
CA SER A 111 -16.17 -6.27 -34.14
C SER A 111 -15.42 -7.53 -33.73
N LYS A 112 -15.17 -8.46 -34.65
CA LYS A 112 -14.35 -9.66 -34.37
C LYS A 112 -12.85 -9.37 -34.39
N SER A 113 -12.45 -8.11 -34.54
CA SER A 113 -11.05 -7.71 -34.68
C SER A 113 -10.47 -7.22 -33.35
N CYS A 114 -9.17 -7.41 -33.13
CA CYS A 114 -8.49 -6.86 -31.97
C CYS A 114 -8.56 -5.31 -31.99
N PRO A 115 -8.98 -4.62 -30.92
CA PRO A 115 -9.07 -3.16 -30.91
C PRO A 115 -7.70 -2.47 -31.04
N ARG A 116 -6.59 -3.18 -30.76
CA ARG A 116 -5.23 -2.64 -30.87
C ARG A 116 -4.61 -2.88 -32.25
N CYS A 117 -4.45 -4.14 -32.66
CA CYS A 117 -3.74 -4.49 -33.89
C CYS A 117 -4.63 -4.87 -35.07
N ARG A 118 -5.96 -4.87 -34.88
CA ARG A 118 -6.98 -5.23 -35.89
C ARG A 118 -6.89 -6.65 -36.44
N GLN A 119 -6.11 -7.54 -35.81
CA GLN A 119 -6.09 -8.97 -36.13
C GLN A 119 -7.53 -9.53 -36.07
N GLU A 120 -7.93 -10.30 -37.08
CA GLU A 120 -9.19 -11.03 -37.05
C GLU A 120 -9.23 -12.06 -35.91
N ARG A 121 -10.44 -12.40 -35.47
CA ARG A 121 -10.70 -13.30 -34.33
C ARG A 121 -10.02 -12.84 -33.03
N GLY A 122 -9.90 -11.53 -32.82
CA GLY A 122 -9.30 -10.96 -31.61
C GLY A 122 -9.97 -11.43 -30.31
N PHE A 123 -11.29 -11.70 -30.35
CA PHE A 123 -12.07 -12.18 -29.20
C PHE A 123 -11.54 -13.50 -28.62
N SER A 124 -11.16 -14.48 -29.46
CA SER A 124 -10.63 -15.76 -28.98
C SER A 124 -9.22 -15.64 -28.44
N GLU A 125 -8.56 -14.50 -28.67
CA GLU A 125 -7.19 -14.21 -28.26
C GLU A 125 -7.11 -13.33 -27.01
N THR A 126 -8.22 -13.01 -26.37
CA THR A 126 -8.24 -12.20 -25.15
C THR A 126 -8.40 -13.01 -23.88
N CYS A 127 -7.74 -12.60 -22.82
CA CYS A 127 -7.89 -13.15 -21.48
C CYS A 127 -7.76 -12.06 -20.42
N ARG A 128 -8.44 -12.23 -19.28
CA ARG A 128 -8.19 -11.41 -18.10
C ARG A 128 -6.77 -11.67 -17.58
N LEU A 129 -6.08 -10.60 -17.20
CA LEU A 129 -4.75 -10.69 -16.59
C LEU A 129 -4.91 -10.62 -15.07
N ASN A 130 -4.82 -11.77 -14.40
CA ASN A 130 -5.00 -11.86 -12.95
C ASN A 130 -3.74 -11.38 -12.20
N GLY A 131 -3.93 -10.87 -10.98
CA GLY A 131 -2.84 -10.46 -10.09
C GLY A 131 -2.19 -9.11 -10.46
N LEU A 132 -2.77 -8.36 -11.39
CA LEU A 132 -2.35 -7.00 -11.72
C LEU A 132 -3.36 -5.93 -11.25
N ASP A 133 -4.49 -6.33 -10.68
CA ASP A 133 -5.59 -5.42 -10.37
C ASP A 133 -5.20 -4.38 -9.31
N GLU A 134 -4.58 -4.81 -8.20
CA GLU A 134 -4.11 -3.90 -7.15
C GLU A 134 -3.01 -2.97 -7.66
N PHE A 135 -2.13 -3.48 -8.52
CA PHE A 135 -1.08 -2.67 -9.14
C PHE A 135 -1.66 -1.60 -10.06
N LEU A 136 -2.62 -1.95 -10.93
CA LEU A 136 -3.27 -1.01 -11.83
C LEU A 136 -4.07 0.04 -11.08
N GLN A 137 -4.73 -0.33 -9.98
CA GLN A 137 -5.40 0.62 -9.11
C GLN A 137 -4.40 1.62 -8.51
N ALA A 138 -3.28 1.14 -7.96
CA ALA A 138 -2.24 2.01 -7.42
C ALA A 138 -1.62 2.92 -8.48
N VAL A 139 -1.40 2.41 -9.71
CA VAL A 139 -0.93 3.22 -10.84
C VAL A 139 -1.94 4.29 -11.22
N LYS A 140 -3.23 3.94 -11.28
CA LYS A 140 -4.31 4.90 -11.59
C LYS A 140 -4.37 6.02 -10.55
N ASP A 141 -4.29 5.68 -9.27
CA ASP A 141 -4.28 6.66 -8.18
C ASP A 141 -3.04 7.56 -8.28
N LEU A 142 -1.87 6.97 -8.54
CA LEU A 142 -0.60 7.70 -8.69
C LEU A 142 -0.64 8.69 -9.87
N LEU A 143 -1.29 8.34 -10.97
CA LEU A 143 -1.43 9.19 -12.15
C LEU A 143 -2.52 10.27 -11.99
N SER A 144 -3.46 10.11 -11.06
CA SER A 144 -4.58 11.03 -10.82
C SER A 144 -4.23 12.20 -9.88
N ASN A 145 -3.15 12.10 -9.11
CA ASN A 145 -2.77 13.06 -8.05
C ASN A 145 -2.19 14.42 -8.56
N GLU A 146 -2.58 14.91 -9.73
CA GLU A 146 -1.95 16.09 -10.36
C GLU A 146 -2.91 17.18 -10.88
N THR A 147 -4.20 17.14 -10.51
CA THR A 147 -5.11 18.27 -10.75
C THR A 147 -5.44 19.00 -9.46
N GLU A 148 -4.47 19.77 -8.95
CA GLU A 148 -4.69 21.01 -8.18
C GLU A 148 -3.57 22.01 -8.50
#